data_AF-A0A7X9S8A7-F1
#
_entry.id   AF-A0A7X9S8A7-F1
#
_cell.length_a   1.000
_cell.length_b   1.000
_cell.length_c   1.000
_cell.angle_alpha   90.00
_cell.angle_beta   90.00
_cell.angle_gamma   90.00
#
_symmetry.space_group_name_H-M   'P 1'
#
loop_
_entity.id
_entity.type
_entity.pdbx_description
1 polymer ?
#
loop_
_entity_poly.entity_id
_entity_poly.type
_entity_poly.pdbx_seq_one_letter_code
_entity_poly.pdbx_strand_id
1 'polypeptide(L)' 'WYFMDLANGNMLTGWVQSPYSGKWYFMDLANGNMLTGWVQSPYSGKWYYMDASGAMVTNTTVNGYVLGADGAWIQ' A
#
# COMPACT_ATOMS: atom_id res chain seq x y z
N TRP A 1 1.87 -10.27 -6.82
CA TRP A 1 0.39 -10.23 -6.88
C TRP A 1 -0.05 -9.02 -7.68
N TYR A 2 -1.19 -9.10 -8.36
CA TYR A 2 -1.79 -8.02 -9.15
C TYR A 2 -3.24 -7.82 -8.70
N PHE A 3 -3.73 -6.58 -8.78
CA PHE A 3 -5.15 -6.30 -8.70
C PHE A 3 -5.65 -5.96 -10.11
N MET A 4 -6.81 -6.51 -10.47
CA MET A 4 -7.44 -6.27 -11.77
C MET A 4 -8.77 -5.55 -11.57
N ASP A 5 -9.03 -4.56 -12.38
CA ASP A 5 -10.37 -4.02 -12.59
C ASP A 5 -11.19 -5.07 -13.35
N LEU A 6 -12.16 -5.68 -12.68
CA LEU A 6 -13.01 -6.71 -13.26
C LEU A 6 -14.00 -6.17 -14.30
N ALA A 7 -14.26 -4.87 -14.33
CA ALA A 7 -15.14 -4.25 -15.31
C ALA A 7 -14.44 -4.06 -16.66
N ASN A 8 -13.16 -3.68 -16.64
CA ASN A 8 -12.41 -3.30 -17.84
C ASN A 8 -11.25 -4.25 -18.18
N GLY A 9 -10.93 -5.21 -17.30
CA GLY A 9 -9.80 -6.13 -17.47
C GLY A 9 -8.43 -5.48 -17.28
N ASN A 10 -8.38 -4.23 -16.83
CA ASN A 10 -7.14 -3.47 -16.67
C ASN A 10 -6.47 -3.80 -15.34
N MET A 11 -5.14 -3.84 -15.34
CA MET A 11 -4.36 -3.94 -14.11
C MET A 11 -4.40 -2.61 -13.34
N LEU A 12 -4.59 -2.69 -12.03
CA LEU A 12 -4.57 -1.53 -11.13
C LEU A 12 -3.13 -1.20 -10.71
N THR A 13 -2.85 0.10 -10.61
CA THR A 13 -1.59 0.65 -10.11
C THR A 13 -1.85 1.64 -8.98
N GLY A 14 -0.85 1.92 -8.14
CA GLY A 14 -0.96 2.84 -7.01
C GLY A 14 -1.72 2.24 -5.83
N TRP A 15 -2.42 3.09 -5.08
CA TRP A 15 -3.18 2.69 -3.90
C TRP A 15 -4.44 1.91 -4.29
N VAL A 16 -4.59 0.72 -3.75
CA VAL A 16 -5.77 -0.13 -3.94
C VAL A 16 -6.30 -0.58 -2.59
N GLN A 17 -7.60 -0.39 -2.36
CA GLN A 17 -8.28 -0.98 -1.22
C GLN A 17 -8.97 -2.28 -1.65
N SER A 18 -8.69 -3.37 -0.94
CA SER A 18 -9.37 -4.64 -1.18
C SER A 18 -10.84 -4.52 -0.78
N PRO A 19 -11.80 -4.81 -1.68
CA PRO A 19 -13.23 -4.75 -1.35
C PRO A 19 -13.66 -5.84 -0.36
N TYR A 20 -12.84 -6.90 -0.20
CA TYR A 20 -13.15 -8.03 0.67
C TYR A 20 -12.66 -7.83 2.11
N SER A 21 -11.50 -7.20 2.29
CA SER A 21 -10.86 -7.04 3.60
C SER A 21 -10.81 -5.60 4.10
N GLY A 22 -11.07 -4.62 3.23
CA GLY A 22 -10.88 -3.20 3.54
C GLY A 22 -9.43 -2.77 3.69
N LYS A 23 -8.47 -3.70 3.53
CA LYS A 23 -7.03 -3.43 3.65
C LYS A 23 -6.51 -2.68 2.42
N TRP A 24 -5.53 -1.82 2.65
CA TRP A 24 -4.83 -1.08 1.61
C TRP A 24 -3.60 -1.83 1.12
N TYR A 25 -3.35 -1.73 -0.17
CA TYR A 25 -2.23 -2.31 -0.91
C TYR A 25 -1.62 -1.22 -1.79
N PHE A 26 -0.34 -1.33 -2.10
CA PHE A 26 0.30 -0.45 -3.07
C PHE A 26 0.83 -1.27 -4.25
N MET A 27 0.36 -0.93 -5.43
CA MET A 27 0.72 -1.58 -6.68
C MET A 27 1.73 -0.69 -7.41
N ASP A 28 2.83 -1.28 -7.87
CA ASP A 28 3.87 -0.59 -8.63
C ASP A 28 3.25 0.19 -9.81
N LEU A 29 3.71 1.43 -10.02
CA LEU A 29 3.10 2.30 -11.02
C LEU A 29 3.43 1.92 -12.46
N ALA A 30 4.55 1.23 -12.70
CA ALA A 30 4.99 0.85 -14.03
C ALA A 30 4.43 -0.50 -14.47
N ASN A 31 4.34 -1.46 -13.54
CA ASN A 31 4.02 -2.85 -13.86
C ASN A 31 2.94 -3.47 -12.97
N GLY A 32 2.35 -2.72 -12.03
CA GLY A 32 1.25 -3.17 -11.17
C GLY A 32 1.59 -4.32 -10.24
N ASN A 33 2.87 -4.61 -10.00
CA ASN A 33 3.28 -5.57 -8.98
C ASN A 33 2.96 -5.05 -7.59
N MET A 34 2.32 -5.87 -6.76
CA MET A 34 2.10 -5.54 -5.35
C MET A 34 3.43 -5.38 -4.62
N LEU A 35 3.61 -4.25 -3.94
CA LEU A 35 4.82 -3.95 -3.16
C LEU A 35 4.68 -4.41 -1.70
N THR A 36 5.81 -4.77 -1.13
CA THR A 36 6.01 -5.10 0.30
C THR A 36 7.13 -4.23 0.87
N GLY A 37 7.15 -4.02 2.18
CA GLY A 37 8.15 -3.19 2.85
C GLY A 37 7.82 -1.69 2.79
N TRP A 38 8.86 -0.86 2.90
CA TRP A 38 8.71 0.59 2.88
C TRP A 38 8.40 1.11 1.47
N VAL A 39 7.35 1.93 1.37
CA VAL A 39 6.92 2.57 0.13
C VAL A 39 6.74 4.06 0.38
N GLN A 40 7.34 4.88 -0.49
CA GLN A 40 7.03 6.31 -0.54
C GLN A 40 5.88 6.55 -1.52
N SER A 41 4.81 7.16 -1.05
CA SER A 41 3.66 7.50 -1.91
C SER A 41 4.03 8.67 -2.82
N PRO A 42 4.03 8.52 -4.15
CA PRO A 42 4.35 9.62 -5.08
C PRO A 42 3.28 10.73 -5.06
N TYR A 43 2.11 10.45 -4.48
CA TYR A 43 1.00 11.41 -4.37
C TYR A 43 1.10 12.33 -3.15
N SER A 44 1.73 11.87 -2.07
CA SER A 44 1.80 12.62 -0.80
C SER A 44 3.23 12.88 -0.30
N GLY A 45 4.23 12.22 -0.86
CA GLY A 45 5.61 12.23 -0.37
C GLY A 45 5.84 11.48 0.95
N LYS A 46 4.76 11.03 1.61
CA LYS A 46 4.82 10.29 2.88
C LYS A 46 5.25 8.84 2.68
N TRP A 47 5.86 8.27 3.71
CA TRP A 47 6.25 6.87 3.78
C TRP A 47 5.19 6.01 4.46
N TYR A 48 5.02 4.80 3.95
CA TYR A 48 4.11 3.79 4.45
C TYR A 48 4.84 2.44 4.48
N TYR A 49 4.33 1.50 5.28
CA TYR A 49 4.88 0.15 5.32
C TYR A 49 3.80 -0.87 4.92
N MET A 50 4.18 -1.76 4.01
CA MET A 50 3.38 -2.89 3.54
C MET A 50 3.95 -4.16 4.17
N ASP A 51 3.14 -4.94 4.87
CA ASP A 51 3.59 -6.18 5.51
C ASP A 51 3.97 -7.27 4.48
N ALA A 52 4.37 -8.46 4.95
CA ALA A 52 4.73 -9.58 4.07
C ALA A 52 3.57 -10.07 3.17
N SER A 53 2.32 -9.77 3.54
CA SER A 53 1.14 -10.02 2.69
C SER A 53 0.84 -8.88 1.70
N GLY A 54 1.60 -7.78 1.79
CA GLY A 54 1.41 -6.56 1.03
C GLY A 54 0.34 -5.64 1.61
N ALA A 55 -0.22 -5.94 2.79
CA ALA A 55 -1.22 -5.09 3.42
C ALA A 55 -0.55 -3.94 4.16
N MET A 56 -1.10 -2.73 4.02
CA MET A 56 -0.61 -1.55 4.72
C MET A 56 -0.85 -1.69 6.22
N VAL A 57 0.18 -1.46 7.02
CA VAL A 57 0.06 -1.40 8.47
C VAL A 57 -0.18 0.04 8.93
N THR A 58 -0.95 0.19 10.00
CA THR A 58 -1.28 1.49 10.60
C THR A 58 -1.22 1.38 12.12
N ASN A 59 -1.15 2.52 12.82
CA ASN A 59 -1.17 2.61 14.28
C ASN A 59 -0.19 1.66 14.98
N THR A 60 1.04 1.59 14.48
CA THR A 60 2.06 0.65 14.99
C THR A 60 3.46 1.22 14.83
N THR A 61 4.47 0.47 15.25
CA THR A 61 5.88 0.82 15.06
C THR A 61 6.56 -0.27 14.25
N VAL A 62 7.27 0.12 13.19
CA VAL A 62 8.07 -0.77 12.35
C VAL A 62 9.52 -0.30 12.38
N ASN A 63 10.45 -1.14 12.85
CA ASN A 63 11.88 -0.82 12.93
C ASN A 63 12.18 0.53 13.64
N GLY A 64 11.38 0.89 14.65
CA GLY A 64 11.52 2.16 15.38
C GLY A 64 10.80 3.36 14.77
N TYR A 65 10.17 3.21 13.59
CA TYR A 65 9.39 4.25 12.94
C TYR A 65 7.91 4.11 13.28
N VAL A 66 7.30 5.17 13.82
CA VAL A 66 5.89 5.19 14.24
C VAL A 66 4.99 5.50 13.05
N LEU A 67 4.01 4.64 12.79
CA LEU A 67 3.01 4.83 11.75
C LEU A 67 1.69 5.26 12.37
N GLY A 68 1.11 6.35 11.87
CA GLY A 68 -0.15 6.90 12.33
C GLY A 68 -1.37 6.08 11.93
N ALA A 69 -2.55 6.59 12.25
CA ALA A 69 -3.83 5.95 11.91
C ALA A 69 -4.09 5.89 10.40
N ASP A 70 -3.54 6.83 9.65
CA ASP A 70 -3.54 6.85 8.19
C ASP A 70 -2.46 5.94 7.58
N GLY A 71 -1.65 5.27 8.41
CA GLY A 71 -0.53 4.43 7.99
C GLY A 71 0.74 5.19 7.62
N ALA A 72 0.69 6.53 7.61
CA ALA A 72 1.85 7.31 7.28
C ALA A 72 2.86 7.31 8.43
N TRP A 73 4.14 7.25 8.08
CA TRP A 73 5.23 7.49 9.02
C TRP A 73 5.13 8.91 9.59
N ILE A 74 5.12 8.98 10.92
CA ILE A 74 5.20 10.21 11.70
C ILE A 74 6.68 10.52 11.92
N GLN A 75 7.11 11.62 11.31
CA GLN A 75 8.45 12.18 11.46
C GLN A 75 8.55 13.06 12.70
#